data_AF-A0AAD7HLV7-F1
#
_entry.id   AF-A0AAD7HLV7-F1
#
_cell.length_a   1.000
_cell.length_b   1.000
_cell.length_c   1.000
_cell.angle_alpha   90.00
_cell.angle_beta   90.00
_cell.angle_gamma   90.00
#
_symmetry.space_group_name_H-M   'P 1'
#
loop_
_entity.id
_entity.type
_entity.pdbx_description
1 polymer ?
#
loop_
_entity_poly.entity_id
_entity_poly.type
_entity_poly.pdbx_seq_one_letter_code
_entity_poly.pdbx_strand_id
1 'polypeptide(L)' 'MARRNAPPNSGPAYIQQSQSQRRTLVDPDETAFARFLREEVWAPEKRVGNLSLLTGVGMFVGAIVAIRKWGGMMVPA' A
#
# COMPACT_ATOMS: atom_id res chain seq x y z
N MET A 1 34.90 -42.34 -4.00
CA MET A 1 33.98 -41.75 -3.01
C MET A 1 34.05 -40.23 -3.10
N ALA A 2 33.01 -39.58 -3.62
CA ALA A 2 32.84 -38.13 -3.54
C ALA A 2 31.34 -37.81 -3.73
N ARG A 3 30.52 -38.20 -2.75
CA ARG A 3 29.16 -37.70 -2.62
C ARG A 3 29.27 -36.26 -2.08
N ARG A 4 29.58 -35.32 -2.97
CA ARG A 4 29.59 -33.89 -2.64
C ARG A 4 28.14 -33.48 -2.41
N ASN A 5 27.83 -33.19 -1.15
CA ASN A 5 26.57 -32.60 -0.72
C ASN A 5 26.35 -31.29 -1.48
N ALA A 6 25.51 -31.31 -2.52
CA ALA A 6 24.98 -30.09 -3.08
C ALA A 6 24.01 -29.48 -2.05
N PRO A 7 24.14 -28.19 -1.69
CA PRO A 7 23.20 -27.53 -0.77
C PRO A 7 21.77 -27.66 -1.28
N PRO A 8 20.76 -27.85 -0.41
CA PRO A 8 19.36 -27.93 -0.81
C PRO A 8 18.88 -26.55 -1.27
N ASN A 9 19.15 -26.22 -2.55
CA ASN A 9 18.60 -25.14 -3.41
C ASN A 9 19.53 -24.76 -4.58
N SER A 10 20.49 -25.60 -4.98
CA SER A 10 21.34 -25.35 -6.16
C SER A 10 20.58 -25.59 -7.47
N GLY A 11 19.58 -24.75 -7.74
CA GLY A 11 18.92 -24.61 -9.05
C GLY A 11 19.84 -23.88 -10.05
N PRO A 12 19.53 -23.96 -11.36
CA PRO A 12 20.38 -23.41 -12.42
C PRO A 12 20.64 -21.90 -12.24
N ALA A 13 21.91 -21.49 -12.32
CA ALA A 13 22.40 -20.14 -12.06
C ALA A 13 21.86 -19.04 -12.98
N TYR A 14 21.16 -19.40 -14.07
CA TYR A 14 20.50 -18.44 -14.97
C TYR A 14 19.08 -18.09 -14.55
N ILE A 15 18.51 -18.80 -13.57
CA ILE A 15 17.28 -18.34 -12.92
C ILE A 15 17.71 -17.24 -11.95
N GLN A 16 17.62 -16.00 -12.42
CA GLN A 16 17.73 -14.83 -11.56
C GLN A 16 16.64 -14.98 -10.49
N GLN A 17 17.03 -15.23 -9.24
CA GLN A 17 16.13 -15.23 -8.09
C GLN A 17 15.67 -13.79 -7.81
N SER A 18 14.94 -13.18 -8.75
CA SER A 18 14.50 -11.79 -8.69
C SER A 18 13.02 -11.63 -8.38
N GLN A 19 12.27 -12.69 -8.05
CA GLN A 19 10.81 -12.57 -7.89
C GLN A 19 10.13 -13.43 -6.81
N SER A 20 10.86 -13.98 -5.84
CA SER A 20 10.24 -14.90 -4.86
C SER A 20 10.67 -14.61 -3.42
N GLN A 21 10.27 -13.44 -2.93
CA GLN A 21 9.74 -13.21 -1.57
C GLN A 21 9.71 -11.70 -1.29
N ARG A 22 8.74 -10.98 -1.87
CA ARG A 22 8.10 -9.95 -1.04
C ARG A 22 7.39 -10.73 0.05
N ARG A 23 8.08 -10.99 1.16
CA ARG A 23 7.39 -11.32 2.40
C ARG A 23 6.57 -10.07 2.69
N THR A 24 5.33 -10.02 2.21
CA THR A 24 4.33 -9.16 2.82
C THR A 24 4.32 -9.64 4.26
N LEU A 25 4.98 -8.87 5.13
CA LEU A 25 4.97 -9.09 6.56
C LEU A 25 3.50 -8.90 6.95
N VAL A 26 2.74 -10.00 6.91
CA VAL A 26 1.40 -10.08 7.48
C VAL A 26 1.67 -10.17 8.96
N ASP A 27 1.70 -9.01 9.59
CA ASP A 27 1.82 -8.91 11.02
C ASP A 27 0.49 -9.43 11.62
N PRO A 28 0.49 -10.51 12.41
CA PRO A 28 -0.73 -11.05 12.99
C PRO A 28 -1.42 -10.07 13.96
N ASP A 29 -0.72 -9.04 14.45
CA ASP A 29 -1.28 -7.95 15.25
C ASP A 29 -1.79 -6.76 14.40
N GLU A 30 -1.78 -6.89 13.06
CA GLU A 30 -2.25 -5.84 12.16
C GLU A 30 -3.77 -5.64 12.26
N THR A 31 -4.17 -4.44 12.67
CA THR A 31 -5.60 -4.07 12.69
C THR A 31 -6.21 -4.14 11.29
N ALA A 32 -7.49 -4.51 11.21
CA ALA A 32 -8.21 -4.65 9.93
C ALA A 32 -8.13 -3.38 9.05
N PHE A 33 -8.01 -2.21 9.67
CA PHE A 33 -7.81 -0.93 8.99
C PHE A 33 -6.40 -0.81 8.37
N ALA A 34 -5.35 -1.19 9.11
CA ALA A 34 -3.99 -1.21 8.58
C ALA A 34 -3.86 -2.21 7.42
N ARG A 35 -4.47 -3.40 7.56
CA ARG A 35 -4.53 -4.39 6.48
C ARG A 35 -5.24 -3.82 5.24
N PHE A 36 -6.37 -3.14 5.42
CA PHE A 36 -7.08 -2.46 4.32
C PHE A 36 -6.22 -1.39 3.63
N LEU A 37 -5.50 -0.56 4.39
CA LEU A 37 -4.59 0.43 3.80
C LEU A 37 -3.48 -0.23 2.97
N ARG A 38 -2.93 -1.36 3.45
CA ARG A 38 -1.90 -2.11 2.74
C ARG A 38 -2.41 -2.78 1.46
N GLU A 39 -3.56 -3.44 1.54
CA GLU A 39 -4.12 -4.29 0.48
C GLU A 39 -4.93 -3.51 -0.55
N GLU A 40 -5.63 -2.48 -0.12
CA GLU A 40 -6.42 -1.65 -1.02
C GLU A 40 -5.63 -0.37 -1.34
N VAL A 41 -5.31 0.47 -0.37
CA VAL A 41 -4.79 1.82 -0.69
C VAL A 41 -3.38 1.81 -1.32
N TRP A 42 -2.47 0.96 -0.84
CA TRP A 42 -1.06 0.97 -1.28
C TRP A 42 -0.65 -0.15 -2.23
N ALA A 43 -1.56 -1.10 -2.50
CA ALA A 43 -1.30 -2.20 -3.43
C ALA A 43 -0.96 -1.67 -4.83
N PRO A 44 0.18 -2.11 -5.41
CA PRO A 44 0.71 -1.55 -6.65
C PRO A 44 -0.25 -1.69 -7.84
N GLU A 45 -1.12 -2.70 -7.86
CA GLU A 45 -2.07 -2.91 -8.96
C GLU A 45 -3.28 -1.95 -8.91
N LYS A 46 -3.59 -1.37 -7.75
CA LYS A 46 -4.80 -0.54 -7.52
C LYS A 46 -4.49 0.94 -7.25
N ARG A 47 -3.22 1.35 -7.32
CA ARG A 47 -2.78 2.70 -6.89
C ARG A 47 -3.49 3.85 -7.59
N VAL A 48 -3.72 3.77 -8.90
CA VAL A 48 -4.30 4.88 -9.67
C VAL A 48 -5.77 5.14 -9.26
N GLY A 49 -6.57 4.08 -9.14
CA GLY A 49 -7.96 4.19 -8.69
C GLY A 49 -8.07 4.61 -7.22
N ASN A 50 -7.25 4.01 -6.35
CA ASN A 50 -7.35 4.25 -4.92
C ASN A 50 -6.76 5.60 -4.50
N LEU A 51 -5.76 6.12 -5.22
CA LEU A 51 -5.30 7.50 -5.05
C LEU A 51 -6.40 8.50 -5.43
N SER A 52 -7.17 8.21 -6.48
CA SER A 52 -8.29 9.07 -6.89
C SER A 52 -9.39 9.09 -5.83
N LEU A 53 -9.71 7.93 -5.24
CA LEU A 53 -10.64 7.83 -4.11
C LEU A 53 -10.13 8.60 -2.89
N LEU A 54 -8.86 8.42 -2.51
CA LEU A 54 -8.26 9.11 -1.36
C LEU A 54 -8.22 10.63 -1.57
N THR A 55 -7.91 11.06 -2.79
CA THR A 55 -7.95 12.48 -3.18
C THR A 55 -9.36 13.01 -3.12
N GLY A 56 -10.36 12.28 -3.64
CA GLY A 56 -11.76 12.69 -3.60
C GLY A 56 -12.30 12.82 -2.18
N VAL A 57 -12.07 11.81 -1.32
CA VAL A 57 -12.45 11.84 0.10
C VAL A 57 -11.74 12.98 0.83
N GLY A 58 -10.44 13.15 0.60
CA GLY A 58 -9.65 14.23 1.21
C GLY A 58 -10.15 15.61 0.79
N MET A 59 -10.43 15.82 -0.49
CA MET A 59 -10.93 17.09 -1.01
C MET A 59 -12.34 17.39 -0.46
N PHE A 60 -13.22 16.37 -0.36
CA PHE A 60 -14.55 16.52 0.22
C PHE A 60 -14.51 16.94 1.70
N VAL A 61 -13.75 16.22 2.52
CA VAL A 61 -13.60 16.54 3.94
C VAL A 61 -12.90 17.90 4.11
N GLY A 62 -11.86 18.17 3.32
CA GLY A 62 -11.13 19.44 3.32
C GLY A 62 -12.04 20.62 2.99
N ALA A 63 -12.91 20.48 1.98
CA ALA A 63 -13.88 21.51 1.61
C ALA A 63 -14.88 21.78 2.75
N ILE A 64 -15.40 20.75 3.42
CA ILE A 64 -16.29 20.92 4.57
C ILE A 64 -15.59 21.69 5.70
N VAL A 65 -14.37 21.29 6.06
CA VAL A 65 -13.58 21.97 7.10
C VAL A 65 -13.32 23.41 6.70
N ALA A 66 -13.01 23.65 5.41
CA ALA A 66 -12.73 24.98 4.90
C ALA A 66 -13.96 25.90 5.02
N ILE A 67 -15.13 25.46 4.56
CA ILE A 67 -16.37 26.23 4.66
C ILE A 67 -16.76 26.43 6.13
N ARG A 68 -16.58 25.42 6.99
CA ARG A 68 -16.97 25.52 8.39
C ARG A 68 -16.10 26.51 9.17
N LYS A 69 -14.83 26.69 8.78
CA LYS A 69 -13.90 27.62 9.43
C LYS A 69 -13.88 29.01 8.81
N TRP A 70 -13.92 29.09 7.48
CA TRP A 70 -13.74 30.34 6.74
C TRP A 70 -15.00 30.82 6.02
N GLY A 71 -16.08 30.04 5.99
CA GLY A 71 -17.31 30.39 5.27
C GLY A 71 -17.92 31.71 5.71
N GLY A 72 -17.85 32.04 7.01
CA GLY A 72 -18.32 33.33 7.52
C GLY A 72 -17.52 34.54 7.01
N MET A 73 -16.25 34.36 6.62
CA MET A 73 -15.44 35.40 6.00
C MET A 73 -15.69 35.54 4.48
N MET A 74 -16.33 34.53 3.87
CA MET A 74 -16.63 34.51 2.43
C MET A 74 -17.99 35.13 2.09
N VAL A 75 -18.83 35.38 3.10
CA VAL A 75 -20.12 36.06 2.92
C VAL A 75 -19.92 37.54 3.25
N PRO A 76 -20.02 38.46 2.27
CA PRO A 76 -20.04 39.89 2.56
C PRO A 76 -21.31 40.24 3.33
N ALA A 77 -21.16 41.16 4.29
CA ALA A 77 -22.23 41.62 5.19
C ALA A 77 -23.41 42.26 4.45
#